data_AF-A0A497F6K8-F1
#
_entry.id   AF-A0A497F6K8-F1
#
_cell.length_a   1.000
_cell.length_b   1.000
_cell.length_c   1.000
_cell.angle_alpha   90.00
_cell.angle_beta   90.00
_cell.angle_gamma   90.00
#
_symmetry.space_group_name_H-M   'P 1'
#
loop_
_entity.id
_entity.type
_entity.pdbx_description
1 polymer ?
#
loop_
_entity_poly.entity_id
_entity_poly.type
_entity_poly.pdbx_seq_one_letter_code
_entity_poly.pdbx_strand_id
1 'polypeptide(L)'
;MPIIIRLPIKVKEIKPITVSFVAEVPYLVPGELRVPEDVLKRFRDFGVPDGYPVQVCVAPLEYVIEKEGGVNLERPEVFGLPVAAVVYFRYGRGIWLSEYFWDFFSANFRKYVGHLKKGDPVKVRVVIHTALFIVDEDVRKTA
;
A
#
# COMPACT_ATOMS: atom_id res chain seq x y z
N MET A 1 -12.01 21.74 -15.20
CA MET A 1 -12.23 22.34 -13.86
C MET A 1 -11.59 21.43 -12.82
N PRO A 2 -10.64 21.92 -11.99
CA PRO A 2 -10.18 21.12 -10.85
C PRO A 2 -11.33 20.97 -9.84
N ILE A 3 -11.53 19.74 -9.34
CA ILE A 3 -12.45 19.47 -8.25
C ILE A 3 -11.74 19.92 -6.97
N ILE A 4 -12.19 21.05 -6.40
CA ILE A 4 -11.68 21.53 -5.11
C ILE A 4 -12.48 20.83 -4.02
N ILE A 5 -11.89 19.80 -3.40
CA ILE A 5 -12.47 19.15 -2.22
C ILE A 5 -12.16 20.04 -1.02
N ARG A 6 -13.18 20.70 -0.45
CA ARG A 6 -13.03 21.40 0.83
C ARG A 6 -13.10 20.38 1.96
N LEU A 7 -11.98 20.15 2.65
CA LEU A 7 -11.95 19.26 3.81
C LEU A 7 -12.77 19.89 4.96
N PRO A 8 -13.59 19.10 5.67
CA PRO A 8 -14.47 19.61 6.74
C PRO A 8 -13.70 20.08 7.99
N ILE A 9 -12.41 19.77 8.10
CA ILE A 9 -11.54 20.09 9.24
C ILE A 9 -10.43 21.03 8.74
N LYS A 10 -10.05 22.03 9.57
CA LYS A 10 -8.92 22.93 9.28
C LYS A 10 -7.60 22.14 9.26
N VAL A 11 -7.29 21.54 8.11
CA VAL A 11 -6.00 20.90 7.85
C VAL A 11 -4.96 21.99 7.61
N LYS A 12 -3.94 22.00 8.48
CA LYS A 12 -2.77 22.89 8.39
C LYS A 12 -1.78 22.40 7.34
N GLU A 13 -1.54 21.09 7.31
CA GLU A 13 -0.54 20.46 6.45
C GLU A 13 -0.99 19.05 6.05
N ILE A 14 -0.66 18.65 4.82
CA ILE A 14 -0.80 17.27 4.36
C ILE A 14 0.60 16.71 4.16
N LYS A 15 0.99 15.71 4.97
CA LYS A 15 2.28 15.05 4.87
C LYS A 15 2.13 13.71 4.13
N PRO A 16 2.54 13.62 2.86
CA PRO A 16 2.50 12.35 2.13
C PRO A 16 3.56 11.39 2.69
N ILE A 17 3.18 10.13 2.84
CA ILE A 17 4.07 9.06 3.30
C ILE A 17 3.91 7.90 2.32
N THR A 18 5.05 7.47 1.80
CA THR A 18 5.16 6.28 0.97
C THR A 18 6.22 5.38 1.58
N VAL A 19 5.85 4.13 1.83
CA VAL A 19 6.79 3.08 2.21
C VAL A 19 6.60 1.90 1.28
N SER A 20 7.66 1.14 1.07
CA SER A 20 7.59 -0.02 0.20
C SER A 20 8.58 -1.09 0.60
N PHE A 21 8.24 -2.33 0.26
CA PHE A 21 9.03 -3.52 0.56
C PHE A 21 8.75 -4.61 -0.46
N VAL A 22 9.62 -5.62 -0.48
CA VAL A 22 9.42 -6.83 -1.28
C VAL A 22 8.95 -7.94 -0.34
N ALA A 23 7.96 -8.70 -0.78
CA ALA A 23 7.48 -9.89 -0.09
C ALA A 23 7.44 -11.07 -1.05
N GLU A 24 7.54 -12.27 -0.51
CA GLU A 24 7.24 -13.51 -1.23
C GLU A 24 5.93 -14.06 -0.68
N VAL A 25 4.97 -14.34 -1.57
CA VAL A 25 3.64 -14.84 -1.21
C VAL A 25 3.24 -16.03 -2.08
N PRO A 26 2.42 -16.96 -1.57
CA PRO A 26 1.88 -18.04 -2.38
C PRO A 26 0.85 -17.53 -3.38
N TYR A 27 1.07 -17.79 -4.67
CA TYR A 27 0.21 -17.31 -5.76
C TYR A 27 -1.20 -17.94 -5.69
N LEU A 28 -2.25 -17.12 -5.87
CA LEU A 28 -3.67 -17.53 -5.80
C LEU A 28 -4.10 -18.18 -4.48
N VAL A 29 -3.40 -17.89 -3.38
CA VAL A 29 -3.77 -18.34 -2.04
C VAL A 29 -4.17 -17.13 -1.22
N PRO A 30 -5.45 -17.01 -0.82
CA PRO A 30 -5.87 -15.94 0.07
C PRO A 30 -5.15 -16.02 1.41
N GLY A 31 -4.73 -14.88 1.93
CA GLY A 31 -3.96 -14.87 3.16
C GLY A 31 -3.50 -13.49 3.58
N GLU A 32 -2.84 -13.48 4.75
CA GLU A 32 -2.31 -12.28 5.36
C GLU A 32 -0.82 -12.11 4.99
N LEU A 33 -0.53 -11.02 4.26
CA LEU A 33 0.83 -10.58 3.97
C LEU A 33 1.33 -9.72 5.13
N ARG A 34 2.31 -10.24 5.89
CA ARG A 34 2.90 -9.52 7.03
C ARG A 34 3.74 -8.33 6.56
N VAL A 35 3.56 -7.19 7.21
CA VAL A 35 4.36 -6.01 6.96
C VAL A 35 5.67 -6.10 7.76
N PRO A 36 6.84 -5.92 7.13
CA PRO A 36 8.13 -5.93 7.81
C PRO A 36 8.25 -4.89 8.94
N GLU A 37 8.96 -5.25 10.00
CA GLU A 37 9.08 -4.42 11.22
C GLU A 37 9.76 -3.06 10.95
N ASP A 38 10.69 -2.98 10.00
CA ASP A 38 11.32 -1.74 9.57
C ASP A 38 10.34 -0.79 8.88
N VAL A 39 9.39 -1.33 8.11
CA VAL A 39 8.29 -0.57 7.51
C VAL A 39 7.32 -0.07 8.59
N LEU A 40 6.98 -0.93 9.56
CA LEU A 40 6.15 -0.55 10.71
C LEU A 40 6.82 0.56 11.53
N LYS A 41 8.13 0.44 11.76
CA LYS A 41 8.92 1.45 12.46
C LYS A 41 8.88 2.79 11.71
N ARG A 42 9.09 2.80 10.39
CA ARG A 42 8.97 4.03 9.58
C ARG A 42 7.62 4.69 9.75
N PHE A 43 6.52 3.93 9.72
CA PHE A 43 5.20 4.51 9.96
C PHE A 43 5.06 5.15 11.33
N ARG A 44 5.60 4.52 12.38
CA ARG A 44 5.61 5.10 13.74
C ARG A 44 6.47 6.36 13.81
N ASP A 45 7.64 6.35 13.16
CA ASP A 45 8.55 7.50 13.10
C ASP A 45 7.90 8.69 12.35
N PHE A 46 7.07 8.41 11.35
CA PHE A 46 6.27 9.45 10.69
C PHE A 46 5.04 9.90 11.48
N GLY A 47 4.68 9.21 12.57
CA GLY A 47 3.51 9.52 13.40
C GLY A 47 2.18 9.03 12.83
N VAL A 48 2.19 7.97 12.01
CA VAL A 48 0.94 7.40 11.47
C VAL A 48 0.15 6.70 12.59
N PRO A 49 -1.12 7.06 12.84
CA PRO A 49 -1.92 6.40 13.86
C PRO A 49 -2.25 4.94 13.52
N ASP A 50 -2.43 4.11 14.55
CA ASP A 50 -3.04 2.79 14.37
C ASP A 50 -4.48 2.94 13.89
N GLY A 51 -4.88 2.16 12.88
CA GLY A 51 -6.16 2.29 12.22
C GLY A 51 -6.26 3.46 11.24
N TYR A 52 -5.15 4.11 10.85
CA TYR A 52 -5.19 5.19 9.86
C TYR A 52 -5.45 4.65 8.44
N PRO A 53 -6.21 5.37 7.58
CA PRO A 53 -6.45 4.96 6.20
C PRO A 53 -5.16 4.96 5.39
N VAL A 54 -4.91 3.86 4.68
CA VAL A 54 -3.82 3.72 3.71
C VAL A 54 -4.32 3.14 2.41
N GLN A 55 -3.61 3.41 1.33
CA GLN A 55 -3.76 2.74 0.04
C GLN A 55 -2.59 1.75 -0.11
N VAL A 56 -2.90 0.51 -0.46
CA VAL A 56 -1.88 -0.54 -0.66
C VAL A 56 -1.92 -1.01 -2.10
N CYS A 57 -0.77 -0.97 -2.78
CA CYS A 57 -0.61 -1.43 -4.15
C CYS A 57 0.40 -2.58 -4.20
N VAL A 58 0.11 -3.60 -5.01
CA VAL A 58 0.94 -4.81 -5.14
C VAL A 58 1.21 -5.10 -6.61
N ALA A 59 2.46 -5.33 -6.97
CA ALA A 59 2.87 -5.68 -8.33
C ALA A 59 3.89 -6.84 -8.31
N PRO A 60 3.95 -7.69 -9.36
CA PRO A 60 5.03 -8.65 -9.50
C PRO A 60 6.38 -7.94 -9.58
N LEU A 61 7.42 -8.49 -8.95
CA LEU A 61 8.74 -7.86 -8.93
C LEU A 61 9.33 -7.72 -10.33
N GLU A 62 9.11 -8.70 -11.22
CA GLU A 62 9.55 -8.64 -12.62
C GLU A 62 8.93 -7.48 -13.40
N TYR A 63 7.65 -7.18 -13.14
CA TYR A 63 6.98 -6.02 -13.73
C TYR A 63 7.66 -4.72 -13.28
N VAL A 64 7.97 -4.61 -11.98
CA VAL A 64 8.65 -3.43 -11.43
C VAL A 64 10.03 -3.25 -12.07
N ILE A 65 10.82 -4.32 -12.16
CA ILE A 65 12.15 -4.26 -12.79
C ILE A 65 12.05 -3.87 -14.28
N GLU A 66 11.08 -4.41 -15.01
CA GLU A 66 10.88 -4.06 -16.42
C GLU A 66 10.52 -2.58 -16.59
N LYS A 67 9.69 -2.02 -15.70
CA LYS A 67 9.18 -0.65 -15.86
C LYS A 67 10.06 0.42 -15.23
N GLU A 68 10.70 0.14 -14.10
CA GLU A 68 11.58 1.07 -13.39
C GLU A 68 13.07 0.87 -13.74
N GLY A 69 13.43 -0.18 -14.48
CA GLY A 69 14.82 -0.54 -14.77
C GLY A 69 15.58 -1.11 -13.56
N GLY A 70 14.90 -1.31 -12.42
CA GLY A 70 15.48 -1.77 -11.17
C GLY A 70 14.46 -1.85 -10.05
N VAL A 71 14.92 -1.96 -8.80
CA VAL A 71 14.07 -1.99 -7.60
C VAL A 71 14.46 -0.84 -6.67
N ASN A 72 13.73 0.28 -6.72
CA ASN A 72 13.98 1.43 -5.83
C ASN A 72 12.94 1.47 -4.70
N LEU A 73 13.33 1.16 -3.45
CA LEU A 73 12.42 1.12 -2.30
C LEU A 73 12.00 2.48 -1.75
N GLU A 74 12.74 3.54 -2.06
CA GLU A 74 12.54 4.87 -1.48
C GLU A 74 11.63 5.75 -2.32
N ARG A 75 11.70 5.60 -3.65
CA ARG A 75 10.95 6.40 -4.61
C ARG A 75 10.45 5.53 -5.76
N PRO A 76 9.36 4.76 -5.55
CA PRO A 76 8.75 3.97 -6.62
C PRO A 76 8.14 4.89 -7.68
N GLU A 77 8.45 4.64 -8.95
CA GLU A 77 7.88 5.36 -10.09
C GLU A 77 6.61 4.69 -10.61
N VAL A 78 6.50 3.37 -10.40
CA VAL A 78 5.38 2.57 -10.87
C VAL A 78 4.68 1.87 -9.71
N PHE A 79 3.35 2.01 -9.67
CA PHE A 79 2.51 1.39 -8.66
C PHE A 79 1.86 0.11 -9.18
N GLY A 80 1.68 -0.84 -8.28
CA GLY A 80 0.96 -2.09 -8.56
C GLY A 80 -0.56 -1.94 -8.57
N LEU A 81 -1.24 -3.08 -8.63
CA LEU A 81 -2.69 -3.16 -8.48
C LEU A 81 -3.09 -2.86 -7.03
N PRO A 82 -4.08 -1.98 -6.78
CA PRO A 82 -4.56 -1.73 -5.42
C PRO A 82 -5.20 -2.98 -4.83
N VAL A 83 -4.86 -3.30 -3.57
CA VAL A 83 -5.52 -4.39 -2.82
C VAL A 83 -6.96 -4.01 -2.48
N ALA A 84 -7.20 -2.74 -2.18
CA ALA A 84 -8.52 -2.10 -2.04
C ALA A 84 -8.38 -0.57 -2.18
N ALA A 85 -9.50 0.13 -2.33
CA ALA A 85 -9.51 1.60 -2.49
C ALA A 85 -8.85 2.33 -1.32
N VAL A 86 -9.21 1.95 -0.08
CA VAL A 86 -8.60 2.42 1.18
C VAL A 86 -8.79 1.31 2.23
N VAL A 87 -7.76 1.00 3.02
CA VAL A 87 -7.84 0.07 4.16
C VAL A 87 -7.39 0.76 5.44
N TYR A 88 -7.99 0.38 6.57
CA TYR A 88 -7.53 0.83 7.89
C TYR A 88 -6.32 -0.02 8.32
N PHE A 89 -5.14 0.59 8.27
CA PHE A 89 -3.88 -0.08 8.60
C PHE A 89 -3.78 -0.31 10.10
N ARG A 90 -3.54 -1.54 10.55
CA ARG A 90 -3.27 -1.82 11.96
C ARG A 90 -1.90 -2.44 12.14
N TYR A 91 -1.09 -1.93 13.06
CA TYR A 91 0.30 -2.38 13.27
C TYR A 91 0.42 -3.88 13.60
N GLY A 92 -0.62 -4.46 14.21
CA GLY A 92 -0.66 -5.90 14.54
C GLY A 92 -1.32 -6.80 13.49
N ARG A 93 -1.74 -6.26 12.34
CA ARG A 93 -2.38 -7.03 11.26
C ARG A 93 -1.66 -6.81 9.94
N GLY A 94 -1.43 -7.88 9.20
CA GLY A 94 -0.95 -7.81 7.83
C GLY A 94 -2.02 -7.36 6.84
N ILE A 95 -1.60 -7.28 5.58
CA ILE A 95 -2.44 -6.92 4.44
C ILE A 95 -3.15 -8.19 3.95
N TRP A 96 -4.48 -8.17 3.93
CA TRP A 96 -5.26 -9.31 3.43
C TRP A 96 -5.31 -9.31 1.90
N LEU A 97 -4.81 -10.38 1.29
CA LEU A 97 -4.95 -10.65 -0.15
C LEU A 97 -6.15 -11.58 -0.35
N SER A 98 -7.26 -11.05 -0.86
CA SER A 98 -8.49 -11.80 -1.08
C SER A 98 -8.47 -12.62 -2.38
N GLU A 99 -9.45 -13.51 -2.55
CA GLU A 99 -9.69 -14.19 -3.84
C GLU A 99 -9.93 -13.18 -4.97
N TYR A 100 -10.76 -12.16 -4.73
CA TYR A 100 -11.01 -11.09 -5.68
C TYR A 100 -9.73 -10.34 -6.09
N PHE A 101 -8.86 -10.02 -5.12
CA PHE A 101 -7.57 -9.39 -5.43
C PHE A 101 -6.78 -10.23 -6.43
N TRP A 102 -6.70 -11.55 -6.19
CA TRP A 102 -5.95 -12.46 -7.04
C TRP A 102 -6.50 -12.53 -8.47
N ASP A 103 -7.82 -12.54 -8.64
CA ASP A 103 -8.46 -12.51 -9.96
C ASP A 103 -8.02 -11.27 -10.77
N PHE A 104 -8.08 -10.09 -10.15
CA PHE A 104 -7.63 -8.85 -10.78
C PHE A 104 -6.11 -8.83 -10.99
N PHE A 105 -5.34 -9.34 -10.03
CA PHE A 105 -3.88 -9.36 -10.11
C PHE A 105 -3.41 -10.21 -11.29
N SER A 106 -3.96 -11.41 -11.44
CA SER A 106 -3.66 -12.31 -12.55
C SER A 106 -4.11 -11.75 -13.90
N ALA A 107 -5.26 -11.07 -13.95
CA ALA A 107 -5.75 -10.43 -15.17
C ALA A 107 -4.82 -9.29 -15.64
N ASN A 108 -4.39 -8.41 -14.72
CA ASN A 108 -3.57 -7.25 -15.05
C ASN A 108 -2.09 -7.61 -15.29
N PHE A 109 -1.60 -8.67 -14.65
CA PHE A 109 -0.19 -9.06 -14.72
C PHE A 109 0.04 -10.41 -15.40
N ARG A 110 -0.88 -10.85 -16.28
CA ARG A 110 -0.83 -12.17 -16.93
C ARG A 110 0.52 -12.51 -17.57
N LYS A 111 1.21 -11.53 -18.15
CA LYS A 111 2.57 -11.70 -18.73
C LYS A 111 3.58 -12.21 -17.71
N TYR A 112 3.47 -11.77 -16.46
CA TYR A 112 4.45 -12.01 -15.39
C TYR A 112 4.08 -13.19 -14.51
N VAL A 113 2.79 -13.51 -14.36
CA VAL A 113 2.32 -14.58 -13.45
C VAL A 113 1.60 -15.72 -14.16
N GLY A 114 1.39 -15.64 -15.47
CA GLY A 114 0.61 -16.64 -16.23
C GLY A 114 1.25 -18.03 -16.30
N HIS A 115 2.52 -18.16 -15.95
CA HIS A 115 3.24 -19.45 -15.90
C HIS A 115 3.19 -20.12 -14.53
N LEU A 116 2.75 -19.39 -13.49
CA LEU A 116 2.71 -19.88 -12.11
C LEU A 116 1.46 -20.73 -11.87
N LYS A 117 1.61 -21.76 -11.04
CA LYS A 117 0.50 -22.58 -10.51
C LYS A 117 0.07 -22.04 -9.14
N LYS A 118 -1.17 -22.34 -8.75
CA LYS A 118 -1.67 -22.00 -7.41
C LYS A 118 -0.74 -22.58 -6.34
N GLY A 119 -0.29 -21.74 -5.43
CA GLY A 119 0.65 -22.07 -4.36
C GLY A 119 2.11 -21.80 -4.68
N ASP A 120 2.47 -21.58 -5.95
CA ASP A 120 3.85 -21.25 -6.31
C ASP A 120 4.27 -19.92 -5.65
N PRO A 121 5.51 -19.80 -5.15
CA PRO A 121 5.99 -18.56 -4.55
C PRO A 121 6.11 -17.48 -5.64
N VAL A 122 5.53 -16.31 -5.39
CA VAL A 122 5.69 -15.12 -6.23
C VAL A 122 6.28 -13.98 -5.42
N LYS A 123 7.35 -13.37 -5.94
CA LYS A 123 7.91 -12.15 -5.39
C LYS A 123 7.11 -10.95 -5.86
N VAL A 124 6.61 -10.19 -4.92
CA VAL A 124 5.81 -9.00 -5.17
C VAL A 124 6.43 -7.80 -4.49
N ARG A 125 6.32 -6.66 -5.16
CA ARG A 125 6.54 -5.36 -4.55
C ARG A 125 5.25 -4.89 -3.93
N VAL A 126 5.32 -4.50 -2.66
CA VAL A 126 4.21 -3.87 -1.93
C VAL A 126 4.57 -2.42 -1.70
N VAL A 127 3.66 -1.52 -2.04
CA VAL A 127 3.77 -0.09 -1.78
C VAL A 127 2.57 0.35 -0.96
N ILE A 128 2.83 1.03 0.16
CA ILE A 128 1.79 1.57 1.04
C ILE A 128 1.89 3.09 1.02
N HIS A 129 0.79 3.73 0.66
CA HIS A 129 0.64 5.17 0.59
C HIS A 129 -0.35 5.67 1.62
N THR A 130 -0.02 6.80 2.24
CA THR A 130 -1.00 7.56 3.01
C THR A 130 -0.66 9.05 3.00
N ALA A 131 -1.62 9.85 3.41
CA ALA A 131 -1.49 11.29 3.57
C ALA A 131 -1.93 11.65 5.00
N LEU A 132 -0.98 12.04 5.85
CA LEU A 132 -1.29 12.52 7.19
C LEU A 132 -1.85 13.93 7.13
N PHE A 133 -3.08 14.09 7.60
CA PHE A 133 -3.70 15.39 7.76
C PHE A 133 -3.34 15.95 9.15
N ILE A 134 -2.48 16.96 9.18
CA ILE A 134 -2.12 17.68 10.41
C ILE A 134 -3.15 18.78 10.62
N VAL A 135 -3.81 18.79 11.76
CA VAL A 135 -4.88 19.73 12.13
C VAL A 135 -4.45 20.58 13.31
N ASP A 136 -4.92 21.83 13.40
CA ASP A 136 -4.66 22.68 14.55
C ASP A 136 -5.41 22.18 15.80
N GLU A 137 -4.73 22.14 16.95
CA GLU A 137 -5.29 21.64 18.21
C GLU A 137 -6.50 22.46 18.73
N ASP A 138 -6.60 23.73 18.35
CA ASP A 138 -7.66 24.65 18.81
C ASP A 138 -9.08 24.25 18.35
N VAL A 139 -9.22 23.28 17.44
CA VAL A 139 -10.52 22.76 17.01
C VAL A 139 -11.15 21.83 18.06
N ARG A 140 -10.35 21.24 18.98
CA ARG A 140 -10.88 20.33 20.03
C ARG A 140 -11.56 21.06 21.20
N LYS A 141 -11.43 22.39 21.29
CA LYS A 141 -12.02 23.18 22.40
C LYS A 141 -13.42 23.75 22.08
N THR A 142 -13.96 23.50 20.89
CA THR A 142 -15.27 24.02 20.47
C THR A 142 -16.27 22.93 20.05
N ALA A 143 -16.04 21.68 20.47
CA ALA A 143 -17.03 20.58 20.37
C ALA A 143 -17.67 20.32 21.73
#